data_AF-A0A7R8WEM9-F1
#
_entry.id   AF-A0A7R8WEM9-F1
#
_cell.length_a   1.000
_cell.length_b   1.000
_cell.length_c   1.000
_cell.angle_alpha   90.00
_cell.angle_beta   90.00
_cell.angle_gamma   90.00
#
_symmetry.space_group_name_H-M   'P 1'
#
loop_
_entity.id
_entity.type
_entity.pdbx_description
1 polymer ?
#
loop_
_entity_poly.entity_id
_entity_poly.type
_entity_poly.pdbx_seq_one_letter_code
_entity_poly.pdbx_strand_id
1 'polypeptide(L)'
;YFGKTRGLLGTFNNEPFDDFSRPDGKRQASLEKFVNAWKTEDSHGSCEPEKNYAIRMDPSNSIAYEQCQNIFMSRQSTLGPCFQRVNPEPYVQMCYADMERMSNRAEQLQQGPCYAAAAYMSACRAEGVDIWMPSSCVRCALENGHVLSGGESITYTAQNGTREVDFILALDGQKCVDPGVLSKAFVRALEGGFLWANLHSARYALLGWNGVAPFSEPYAHSAEGSQWLASESLQRQLYKLKKAPKSTTSGNVYDVLKYALKLPFRAGVSKVMVVVTCSRCDVTDTVEYSDLLNSLLEKGISLHFLQPEEIETLGRKKFRVYDKPIGYDAEKAYAIRDAVELEGDFNIRQIIRTEKNLCHPLALETKGSIFSVNETKQSTRQLKKRAWSAIGKRIAITGKPSECQRCDCVPSDTGLGTTICHPCLPPSLKSEMDEWLDGETGDEYTEYLDDEVP
;
A
#
# COMPACT_ATOMS: atom_id res chain seq x y z
N TYR A 1 7.14 26.07 22.86
CA TYR A 1 8.13 25.93 23.95
C TYR A 1 9.26 26.95 23.87
N PHE A 2 9.03 28.13 23.27
CA PHE A 2 10.07 29.15 23.06
C PHE A 2 10.79 29.53 24.36
N GLY A 3 12.13 29.47 24.36
CA GLY A 3 13.00 29.77 25.51
C GLY A 3 12.86 28.82 26.71
N LYS A 4 12.14 27.70 26.56
CA LYS A 4 11.84 26.75 27.65
C LYS A 4 12.50 25.40 27.46
N THR A 5 13.23 25.19 26.37
CA THR A 5 14.01 23.96 26.16
C THR A 5 15.41 24.14 26.76
N ARG A 6 16.01 23.04 27.19
CA ARG A 6 17.45 22.95 27.44
C ARG A 6 17.88 21.51 27.12
N GLY A 7 19.01 21.35 26.47
CA GLY A 7 19.51 20.05 26.06
C GLY A 7 20.42 20.16 24.86
N LEU A 8 20.66 19.04 24.18
CA LEU A 8 21.52 18.99 22.98
C LEU A 8 20.99 19.82 21.80
N LEU A 9 19.69 20.18 21.82
CA LEU A 9 19.03 21.00 20.80
C LEU A 9 18.92 22.49 21.20
N GLY A 10 19.67 22.91 22.22
CA GLY A 10 19.74 24.32 22.63
C GLY A 10 18.53 24.82 23.43
N THR A 11 18.38 26.15 23.46
CA THR A 11 17.41 26.86 24.31
C THR A 11 16.13 27.29 23.59
N PHE A 12 16.10 27.11 22.26
CA PHE A 12 14.96 27.43 21.39
C PHE A 12 14.46 28.88 21.58
N ASN A 13 15.40 29.83 21.67
CA ASN A 13 15.15 31.27 21.78
C ASN A 13 15.61 32.07 20.54
N ASN A 14 16.03 31.39 19.48
CA ASN A 14 16.62 31.96 18.25
C ASN A 14 17.95 32.72 18.47
N GLU A 15 18.70 32.42 19.55
CA GLU A 15 20.03 32.99 19.82
C GLU A 15 21.12 31.91 19.76
N PRO A 16 21.80 31.72 18.60
CA PRO A 16 22.83 30.69 18.43
C PRO A 16 24.00 30.80 19.40
N PHE A 17 24.23 31.98 19.98
CA PHE A 17 25.31 32.19 20.95
C PHE A 17 25.19 31.31 22.20
N ASP A 18 23.97 31.02 22.65
CA ASP A 18 23.72 30.29 23.89
C ASP A 18 23.33 28.82 23.70
N ASP A 19 23.23 28.33 22.46
CA ASP A 19 22.84 26.96 22.15
C ASP A 19 23.79 25.92 22.76
N PHE A 20 25.07 26.26 22.95
CA PHE A 20 26.07 25.38 23.59
C PHE A 20 26.12 25.54 25.11
N SER A 21 24.99 25.83 25.74
CA SER A 21 24.85 25.92 27.19
C SER A 21 24.72 24.54 27.86
N ARG A 22 25.49 24.32 28.92
CA ARG A 22 25.41 23.13 29.78
C ARG A 22 24.17 23.17 30.68
N PRO A 23 23.85 22.07 31.39
CA PRO A 23 22.75 22.05 32.35
C PRO A 23 22.81 23.16 33.42
N ASP A 24 24.03 23.56 33.83
CA ASP A 24 24.28 24.64 34.79
C ASP A 24 24.16 26.06 34.18
N GLY A 25 23.79 26.17 32.91
CA GLY A 25 23.63 27.43 32.18
C GLY A 25 24.93 28.04 31.67
N LYS A 26 26.09 27.40 31.87
CA LYS A 26 27.37 27.91 31.35
C LYS A 26 27.58 27.48 29.90
N ARG A 27 27.94 28.44 29.06
CA ARG A 27 28.31 28.19 27.67
C ARG A 27 29.61 27.38 27.57
N GLN A 28 29.69 26.47 26.59
CA GLN A 28 30.93 25.81 26.17
C GLN A 28 31.46 26.34 24.84
N ALA A 29 32.78 26.28 24.69
CA ALA A 29 33.47 26.65 23.46
C ALA A 29 33.65 25.46 22.49
N SER A 30 33.58 24.22 22.97
CA SER A 30 33.69 23.02 22.13
C SER A 30 32.43 22.18 22.18
N LEU A 31 32.05 21.64 21.01
CA LEU A 31 30.91 20.73 20.84
C LEU A 31 31.04 19.50 21.76
N GLU A 32 32.23 18.94 21.85
CA GLU A 32 32.51 17.77 22.69
C GLU A 32 32.25 18.04 24.18
N LYS A 33 32.71 19.18 24.71
CA LYS A 33 32.45 19.55 26.11
C LYS A 33 30.98 19.87 26.36
N PHE A 34 30.29 20.41 25.36
CA PHE A 34 28.85 20.63 25.42
C PHE A 34 28.08 19.31 25.48
N VAL A 35 28.30 18.39 24.54
CA VAL A 35 27.60 17.09 24.48
C VAL A 35 27.87 16.28 25.74
N ASN A 36 29.14 16.19 26.16
CA ASN A 36 29.52 15.44 27.37
C ASN A 36 28.91 16.01 28.65
N ALA A 37 28.57 17.30 28.69
CA ALA A 37 27.93 17.91 29.85
C ALA A 37 26.46 17.54 30.02
N TRP A 38 25.82 17.05 28.96
CA TRP A 38 24.41 16.64 28.95
C TRP A 38 24.21 15.14 29.21
N LYS A 39 25.28 14.43 29.59
CA LYS A 39 25.25 13.02 29.94
C LYS A 39 24.38 12.78 31.19
N THR A 40 23.56 11.73 31.15
CA THR A 40 22.73 11.27 32.30
C THR A 40 23.38 10.07 33.01
N GLU A 41 23.10 9.90 34.29
CA GLU A 41 23.74 8.88 35.16
C GLU A 41 23.18 7.45 34.98
N ASP A 42 22.06 7.28 34.26
CA ASP A 42 21.33 6.00 34.12
C ASP A 42 21.90 5.01 33.08
N SER A 43 23.10 5.24 32.54
CA SER A 43 23.76 4.23 31.71
C SER A 43 24.33 3.13 32.62
N HIS A 44 23.67 1.96 32.69
CA HIS A 44 24.13 0.75 33.38
C HIS A 44 25.44 0.11 32.81
N GLY A 45 26.28 0.91 32.15
CA GLY A 45 27.61 0.59 31.64
C GLY A 45 28.43 1.88 31.51
N SER A 46 29.76 1.79 31.40
CA SER A 46 30.58 3.00 31.26
C SER A 46 30.32 3.64 29.89
N CYS A 47 29.52 4.71 29.90
CA CYS A 47 29.41 5.62 28.77
C CYS A 47 30.71 6.45 28.75
N GLU A 48 31.79 5.86 28.23
CA GLU A 48 33.03 6.58 28.03
C GLU A 48 32.79 7.74 27.05
N PRO A 49 33.52 8.87 27.19
CA PRO A 49 33.48 9.92 26.18
C PRO A 49 33.93 9.33 24.85
N GLU A 50 32.98 9.17 23.93
CA GLU A 50 33.28 8.68 22.58
C GLU A 50 34.12 9.72 21.82
N LYS A 51 34.96 9.22 20.93
CA LYS A 51 35.69 10.05 19.96
C LYS A 51 34.69 10.94 19.22
N ASN A 52 34.93 12.25 19.16
CA ASN A 52 34.11 13.13 18.34
C ASN A 52 34.23 12.71 16.85
N TYR A 53 33.18 12.09 16.32
CA TYR A 53 33.10 11.73 14.91
C TYR A 53 32.63 12.89 14.03
N ALA A 54 32.05 13.95 14.60
CA ALA A 54 31.63 15.17 13.91
C ALA A 54 32.84 16.09 13.66
N ILE A 55 33.79 15.58 12.86
CA ILE A 55 34.93 16.35 12.37
C ILE A 55 34.47 17.04 11.08
N ARG A 56 34.58 18.38 11.03
CA ARG A 56 34.51 19.08 9.75
C ARG A 56 35.71 18.64 8.94
N MET A 57 35.46 17.86 7.90
CA MET A 57 36.51 17.43 6.99
C MET A 57 36.76 18.60 6.04
N ASP A 58 38.02 19.04 5.94
CA ASP A 58 38.36 20.07 4.97
C ASP A 58 38.06 19.53 3.57
N PRO A 59 37.37 20.31 2.72
CA PRO A 59 37.13 19.94 1.34
C PRO A 59 38.45 19.55 0.66
N SER A 60 38.55 18.31 0.20
CA SER A 60 39.60 17.89 -0.73
C SER A 60 39.00 17.82 -2.14
N ASN A 61 39.84 17.94 -3.18
CA ASN A 61 39.41 17.66 -4.56
C ASN A 61 39.28 16.14 -4.77
N SER A 62 38.47 15.48 -3.95
CA SER A 62 38.16 14.06 -4.07
C SER A 62 36.88 13.86 -4.86
N ILE A 63 36.76 12.68 -5.47
CA ILE A 63 35.54 12.24 -6.16
C ILE A 63 34.33 12.32 -5.21
N ALA A 64 34.54 12.07 -3.91
CA ALA A 64 33.51 12.17 -2.90
C ALA A 64 32.98 13.62 -2.77
N TYR A 65 33.88 14.60 -2.67
CA TYR A 65 33.46 15.99 -2.57
C TYR A 65 32.76 16.48 -3.84
N GLU A 66 33.26 16.10 -5.02
CA GLU A 66 32.64 16.43 -6.31
C GLU A 66 31.22 15.86 -6.44
N GLN A 67 31.00 14.60 -6.05
CA GLN A 67 29.67 13.99 -6.05
C GLN A 67 28.69 14.71 -5.10
N CYS A 68 29.13 15.09 -3.90
CA CYS A 68 28.31 15.89 -2.99
C CYS A 68 27.96 17.25 -3.59
N GLN A 69 28.93 17.96 -4.19
CA GLN A 69 28.66 19.23 -4.85
C GLN A 69 27.69 19.05 -6.02
N ASN A 70 27.82 17.99 -6.82
CA ASN A 70 26.90 17.71 -7.91
C ASN A 70 25.46 17.50 -7.42
N ILE A 71 25.26 16.82 -6.29
CA ILE A 71 23.91 16.58 -5.74
C ILE A 71 23.32 17.86 -5.10
N PHE A 72 24.11 18.64 -4.37
CA PHE A 72 23.60 19.75 -3.53
C PHE A 72 23.83 21.15 -4.09
N MET A 73 24.57 21.31 -5.19
CA MET A 73 24.89 22.62 -5.78
C MET A 73 24.62 22.68 -7.30
N SER A 74 24.48 21.55 -8.00
CA SER A 74 24.17 21.56 -9.44
C SER A 74 22.75 22.02 -9.72
N ARG A 75 22.57 22.92 -10.69
CA ARG A 75 21.25 23.35 -11.16
C ARG A 75 20.43 22.23 -11.80
N GLN A 76 21.08 21.15 -12.23
CA GLN A 76 20.42 19.98 -12.80
C GLN A 76 20.00 18.95 -11.73
N SER A 77 20.35 19.19 -10.47
CA SER A 77 19.95 18.31 -9.37
C SER A 77 18.44 18.37 -9.14
N THR A 78 17.85 17.23 -8.76
CA THR A 78 16.46 17.15 -8.30
C THR A 78 16.22 17.96 -7.02
N LEU A 79 17.28 18.29 -6.29
CA LEU A 79 17.23 19.14 -5.09
C LEU A 79 17.25 20.65 -5.41
N GLY A 80 17.58 21.01 -6.65
CA GLY A 80 17.75 22.38 -7.13
C GLY A 80 16.63 23.37 -6.78
N PRO A 81 15.33 22.98 -6.88
CA PRO A 81 14.23 23.88 -6.55
C PRO A 81 14.26 24.43 -5.11
N CYS A 82 14.93 23.76 -4.18
CA CYS A 82 15.00 24.16 -2.77
C CYS A 82 16.25 24.98 -2.40
N PHE A 83 17.27 25.08 -3.27
CA PHE A 83 18.55 25.71 -2.95
C PHE A 83 18.43 27.17 -2.48
N GLN A 84 17.36 27.88 -2.89
CA GLN A 84 17.09 29.26 -2.46
C GLN A 84 16.31 29.36 -1.15
N ARG A 85 15.68 28.27 -0.69
CA ARG A 85 14.91 28.24 0.57
C ARG A 85 15.72 27.68 1.72
N VAL A 86 16.50 26.62 1.47
CA VAL A 86 17.33 25.96 2.48
C VAL A 86 18.77 25.99 2.02
N ASN A 87 19.68 26.51 2.85
CA ASN A 87 21.12 26.53 2.56
C ASN A 87 21.66 25.10 2.40
N PRO A 88 22.17 24.70 1.22
CA PRO A 88 22.67 23.33 0.99
C PRO A 88 24.05 23.06 1.60
N GLU A 89 24.83 24.08 1.97
CA GLU A 89 26.23 23.90 2.42
C GLU A 89 26.38 22.92 3.62
N PRO A 90 25.55 22.98 4.69
CA PRO A 90 25.64 22.00 5.77
C PRO A 90 25.44 20.56 5.31
N TYR A 91 24.63 20.35 4.26
CA TYR A 91 24.32 19.03 3.71
C TYR A 91 25.43 18.53 2.77
N VAL A 92 26.14 19.42 2.07
CA VAL A 92 27.38 19.08 1.35
C VAL A 92 28.41 18.53 2.33
N GLN A 93 28.62 19.21 3.45
CA GLN A 93 29.59 18.78 4.47
C GLN A 93 29.18 17.45 5.11
N MET A 94 27.89 17.25 5.36
CA MET A 94 27.36 15.99 5.87
C MET A 94 27.55 14.84 4.87
N CYS A 95 27.20 15.06 3.61
CA CYS A 95 27.43 14.11 2.52
C CYS A 95 28.91 13.73 2.41
N TYR A 96 29.80 14.73 2.45
CA TYR A 96 31.23 14.49 2.30
C TYR A 96 31.77 13.64 3.46
N ALA A 97 31.42 14.02 4.69
CA ALA A 97 31.81 13.27 5.88
C ALA A 97 31.28 11.82 5.86
N ASP A 98 30.04 11.60 5.43
CA ASP A 98 29.47 10.26 5.34
C ASP A 98 30.14 9.40 4.27
N MET A 99 30.48 9.99 3.11
CA MET A 99 31.20 9.26 2.06
C MET A 99 32.65 8.92 2.44
N GLU A 100 33.38 9.83 3.09
CA GLU A 100 34.74 9.56 3.55
C GLU A 100 34.78 8.43 4.60
N ARG A 101 33.78 8.37 5.49
CA ARG A 101 33.62 7.25 6.44
C ARG A 101 33.35 5.92 5.73
N MET A 102 32.72 5.95 4.56
CA MET A 102 32.37 4.78 3.76
C MET A 102 33.41 4.43 2.69
N SER A 103 34.51 5.18 2.59
CA SER A 103 35.56 5.05 1.57
C SER A 103 36.13 3.64 1.38
N ASN A 104 36.15 2.82 2.43
CA ASN A 104 36.64 1.44 2.40
C ASN A 104 35.61 0.41 1.90
N ARG A 105 34.41 0.84 1.49
CA ARG A 105 33.29 -0.02 1.07
C ARG A 105 32.67 0.54 -0.21
N ALA A 106 33.14 0.05 -1.36
CA ALA A 106 32.76 0.55 -2.67
C ALA A 106 31.23 0.62 -2.92
N GLU A 107 30.47 -0.35 -2.41
CA GLU A 107 29.00 -0.35 -2.51
C GLU A 107 28.31 0.71 -1.63
N GLN A 108 28.95 1.18 -0.56
CA GLN A 108 28.40 2.17 0.37
C GLN A 108 28.72 3.61 -0.04
N LEU A 109 29.74 3.82 -0.89
CA LEU A 109 30.03 5.13 -1.47
C LEU A 109 28.82 5.71 -2.22
N GLN A 110 28.02 4.85 -2.89
CA GLN A 110 26.79 5.31 -3.56
C GLN A 110 25.66 5.69 -2.58
N GLN A 111 25.68 5.18 -1.34
CA GLN A 111 24.65 5.47 -0.33
C GLN A 111 25.00 6.66 0.56
N GLY A 112 26.29 7.01 0.68
CA GLY A 112 26.74 8.08 1.55
C GLY A 112 26.05 9.44 1.31
N PRO A 113 25.79 9.87 0.06
CA PRO A 113 25.05 11.12 -0.18
C PRO A 113 23.58 11.08 0.21
N CYS A 114 22.99 9.89 0.35
CA CYS A 114 21.54 9.71 0.37
C CYS A 114 20.91 10.06 1.72
N TYR A 115 21.62 9.84 2.82
CA TYR A 115 21.18 10.32 4.13
C TYR A 115 21.14 11.85 4.18
N ALA A 116 22.15 12.50 3.59
CA ALA A 116 22.15 13.95 3.44
C ALA A 116 21.02 14.45 2.53
N ALA A 117 20.74 13.74 1.44
CA ALA A 117 19.65 14.10 0.54
C ALA A 117 18.29 13.97 1.25
N ALA A 118 18.07 12.89 2.00
CA ALA A 118 16.85 12.68 2.78
C ALA A 118 16.64 13.79 3.85
N ALA A 119 17.69 14.16 4.56
CA ALA A 119 17.64 15.24 5.54
C ALA A 119 17.35 16.60 4.87
N TYR A 120 17.94 16.86 3.70
CA TYR A 120 17.69 18.08 2.92
C TYR A 120 16.23 18.13 2.44
N MET A 121 15.71 17.03 1.88
CA MET A 121 14.31 16.92 1.47
C MET A 121 13.34 17.20 2.63
N SER A 122 13.63 16.70 3.82
CA SER A 122 12.82 16.98 5.02
C SER A 122 12.80 18.48 5.36
N ALA A 123 13.97 19.14 5.34
CA ALA A 123 14.06 20.58 5.59
C ALA A 123 13.34 21.40 4.50
N CYS A 124 13.44 20.99 3.24
CA CYS A 124 12.74 21.63 2.13
C CYS A 124 11.23 21.56 2.26
N ARG A 125 10.68 20.41 2.69
CA ARG A 125 9.24 20.27 2.95
C ARG A 125 8.78 21.13 4.11
N ALA A 126 9.61 21.31 5.14
CA ALA A 126 9.29 22.23 6.24
C ALA A 126 9.15 23.68 5.72
N GLU A 127 9.85 24.04 4.65
CA GLU A 127 9.75 25.32 3.93
C GLU A 127 8.67 25.32 2.82
N GLY A 128 7.88 24.25 2.71
CA GLY A 128 6.79 24.11 1.73
C GLY A 128 7.28 23.84 0.30
N VAL A 129 8.50 23.33 0.11
CA VAL A 129 9.03 22.95 -1.20
C VAL A 129 9.13 21.43 -1.30
N ASP A 130 8.31 20.85 -2.17
CA ASP A 130 8.40 19.44 -2.51
C ASP A 130 9.46 19.19 -3.58
N ILE A 131 10.40 18.31 -3.25
CA ILE A 131 11.49 17.86 -4.13
C ILE A 131 11.59 16.33 -4.12
N TRP A 132 12.28 15.78 -5.12
CA TRP A 132 12.42 14.33 -5.31
C TRP A 132 13.81 13.84 -4.94
N MET A 133 13.86 12.63 -4.38
CA MET A 133 15.13 11.94 -4.09
C MET A 133 15.91 11.72 -5.39
N PRO A 134 17.23 12.01 -5.45
CA PRO A 134 18.05 11.67 -6.59
C PRO A 134 17.96 10.18 -6.91
N SER A 135 17.84 9.81 -8.19
CA SER A 135 17.67 8.41 -8.61
C SER A 135 18.81 7.49 -8.14
N SER A 136 20.03 8.02 -8.02
CA SER A 136 21.19 7.33 -7.46
C SER A 136 21.00 6.89 -5.99
N CYS A 137 20.08 7.54 -5.28
CA CYS A 137 19.74 7.24 -3.90
C CYS A 137 18.50 6.35 -3.73
N VAL A 138 17.83 6.02 -4.83
CA VAL A 138 16.64 5.18 -4.83
C VAL A 138 17.07 3.76 -5.14
N ARG A 139 16.79 2.83 -4.22
CA ARG A 139 17.03 1.40 -4.40
C ARG A 139 15.83 0.60 -3.93
N CYS A 140 15.36 -0.33 -4.75
CA CYS A 140 14.23 -1.18 -4.43
C CYS A 140 14.69 -2.64 -4.37
N ALA A 141 14.68 -3.21 -3.16
CA ALA A 141 14.97 -4.62 -2.96
C ALA A 141 13.74 -5.46 -3.34
N LEU A 142 13.95 -6.47 -4.18
CA LEU A 142 12.95 -7.46 -4.57
C LEU A 142 13.09 -8.71 -3.69
N GLU A 143 12.03 -9.51 -3.59
CA GLU A 143 11.99 -10.73 -2.76
C GLU A 143 13.01 -11.80 -3.17
N ASN A 144 13.41 -11.81 -4.44
CA ASN A 144 14.43 -12.72 -4.97
C ASN A 144 15.88 -12.25 -4.68
N GLY A 145 16.05 -11.17 -3.92
CA GLY A 145 17.35 -10.57 -3.59
C GLY A 145 17.90 -9.63 -4.67
N HIS A 146 17.23 -9.49 -5.82
CA HIS A 146 17.60 -8.50 -6.84
C HIS A 146 17.31 -7.08 -6.33
N VAL A 147 18.16 -6.12 -6.68
CA VAL A 147 17.98 -4.71 -6.29
C VAL A 147 17.90 -3.84 -7.54
N LEU A 148 16.76 -3.16 -7.72
CA LEU A 148 16.57 -2.17 -8.76
C LEU A 148 17.11 -0.81 -8.30
N SER A 149 17.72 -0.07 -9.22
CA SER A 149 18.08 1.33 -9.07
C SER A 149 16.91 2.23 -9.45
N GLY A 150 16.92 3.49 -8.99
CA GLY A 150 15.88 4.46 -9.31
C GLY A 150 15.69 4.63 -10.82
N GLY A 151 14.46 4.43 -11.29
CA GLY A 151 14.09 4.49 -12.71
C GLY A 151 14.25 3.17 -13.48
N GLU A 152 14.79 2.12 -12.86
CA GLU A 152 14.78 0.79 -13.46
C GLU A 152 13.41 0.12 -13.31
N SER A 153 13.11 -0.73 -14.29
CA SER A 153 11.85 -1.47 -14.39
C SER A 153 12.11 -2.97 -14.52
N ILE A 154 11.22 -3.78 -13.96
CA ILE A 154 11.16 -5.23 -14.20
C ILE A 154 9.74 -5.63 -14.62
N THR A 155 9.64 -6.62 -15.49
CA THR A 155 8.34 -7.14 -15.97
C THR A 155 8.14 -8.57 -15.51
N TYR A 156 6.97 -8.83 -14.92
CA TYR A 156 6.47 -10.14 -14.55
C TYR A 156 5.39 -10.57 -15.54
N THR A 157 5.45 -11.83 -15.97
CA THR A 157 4.43 -12.44 -16.86
C THR A 157 3.73 -13.59 -16.13
N ALA A 158 2.63 -14.12 -16.67
CA ALA A 158 1.94 -15.27 -16.05
C ALA A 158 2.83 -16.50 -15.76
N GLN A 159 3.94 -16.67 -16.48
CA GLN A 159 4.87 -17.80 -16.29
C GLN A 159 5.91 -17.55 -15.19
N ASN A 160 6.37 -16.29 -15.06
CA ASN A 160 7.43 -15.89 -14.12
C ASN A 160 6.90 -15.06 -12.93
N GLY A 161 5.60 -14.76 -12.92
CA GLY A 161 4.92 -14.01 -11.88
C GLY A 161 4.84 -14.81 -10.59
N THR A 162 4.87 -14.10 -9.46
CA THR A 162 4.77 -14.76 -8.17
C THR A 162 3.32 -15.17 -7.94
N ARG A 163 3.11 -16.41 -7.50
CA ARG A 163 1.79 -16.89 -7.07
C ARG A 163 1.52 -16.47 -5.62
N GLU A 164 1.79 -15.21 -5.32
CA GLU A 164 1.74 -14.64 -3.99
C GLU A 164 0.75 -13.48 -3.93
N VAL A 165 0.17 -13.27 -2.75
CA VAL A 165 -0.88 -12.28 -2.55
C VAL A 165 -0.50 -11.29 -1.46
N ASP A 166 -0.63 -10.01 -1.77
CA ASP A 166 -0.70 -8.95 -0.77
C ASP A 166 -2.17 -8.66 -0.50
N PHE A 167 -2.68 -9.18 0.61
CA PHE A 167 -4.09 -9.11 0.96
C PHE A 167 -4.37 -7.99 1.95
N ILE A 168 -5.35 -7.15 1.65
CA ILE A 168 -5.78 -6.06 2.52
C ILE A 168 -7.17 -6.38 3.05
N LEU A 169 -7.31 -6.41 4.37
CA LEU A 169 -8.59 -6.52 5.05
C LEU A 169 -8.90 -5.19 5.73
N ALA A 170 -9.88 -4.46 5.23
CA ALA A 170 -10.31 -3.19 5.78
C ALA A 170 -11.63 -3.36 6.51
N LEU A 171 -11.66 -3.04 7.82
CA LEU A 171 -12.82 -3.27 8.68
C LEU A 171 -13.39 -1.99 9.24
N ASP A 172 -14.69 -1.82 9.00
CA ASP A 172 -15.46 -0.74 9.58
C ASP A 172 -15.68 -0.97 11.08
N GLY A 173 -15.31 0.03 11.88
CA GLY A 173 -15.46 0.06 13.33
C GLY A 173 -16.90 0.29 13.79
N GLN A 174 -17.89 0.42 12.89
CA GLN A 174 -19.30 0.46 13.26
C GLN A 174 -19.79 -0.84 13.91
N LYS A 175 -20.93 -0.76 14.61
CA LYS A 175 -21.55 -1.88 15.35
C LYS A 175 -22.13 -2.98 14.44
N CYS A 176 -22.52 -2.61 13.23
CA CYS A 176 -23.06 -3.52 12.21
C CYS A 176 -22.05 -4.59 11.77
N VAL A 177 -20.75 -4.25 11.75
CA VAL A 177 -19.66 -5.16 11.45
C VAL A 177 -19.29 -5.87 12.74
N ASP A 178 -19.71 -7.10 12.91
CA ASP A 178 -19.26 -7.91 14.04
C ASP A 178 -17.97 -8.66 13.64
N PRO A 179 -16.81 -8.39 14.28
CA PRO A 179 -15.58 -9.14 14.02
C PRO A 179 -15.75 -10.65 14.25
N GLY A 180 -16.71 -11.05 15.10
CA GLY A 180 -17.08 -12.44 15.30
C GLY A 180 -17.66 -13.12 14.06
N VAL A 181 -18.17 -12.36 13.08
CA VAL A 181 -18.61 -12.91 11.79
C VAL A 181 -17.43 -13.20 10.88
N LEU A 182 -16.38 -12.38 10.92
CA LEU A 182 -15.07 -12.64 10.31
C LEU A 182 -14.21 -13.56 11.20
N SER A 183 -14.84 -14.63 11.65
CA SER A 183 -14.22 -15.60 12.57
C SER A 183 -13.00 -16.28 11.94
N LYS A 184 -12.35 -17.15 12.72
CA LYS A 184 -11.38 -18.14 12.20
C LYS A 184 -11.88 -18.88 10.95
N ALA A 185 -13.20 -19.01 10.75
CA ALA A 185 -13.76 -19.64 9.55
C ALA A 185 -13.53 -18.81 8.27
N PHE A 186 -13.60 -17.48 8.35
CA PHE A 186 -13.34 -16.61 7.20
C PHE A 186 -11.88 -16.72 6.77
N VAL A 187 -10.94 -16.51 7.70
CA VAL A 187 -9.50 -16.60 7.41
C VAL A 187 -9.13 -17.99 6.88
N ARG A 188 -9.66 -19.07 7.46
CA ARG A 188 -9.44 -20.44 6.95
C ARG A 188 -10.02 -20.67 5.56
N ALA A 189 -11.17 -20.07 5.25
CA ALA A 189 -11.78 -20.21 3.94
C ALA A 189 -11.02 -19.41 2.88
N LEU A 190 -10.45 -18.26 3.25
CA LEU A 190 -9.58 -17.47 2.39
C LEU A 190 -8.29 -18.23 2.05
N GLU A 191 -7.58 -18.72 3.07
CA GLU A 191 -6.38 -19.56 2.91
C GLU A 191 -6.67 -20.82 2.09
N GLY A 192 -7.80 -21.49 2.36
CA GLY A 192 -8.25 -22.63 1.57
C GLY A 192 -8.60 -22.27 0.12
N GLY A 193 -9.11 -21.07 -0.11
CA GLY A 193 -9.34 -20.51 -1.44
C GLY A 193 -8.04 -20.25 -2.19
N PHE A 194 -7.04 -19.65 -1.53
CA PHE A 194 -5.72 -19.42 -2.11
C PHE A 194 -5.03 -20.72 -2.51
N LEU A 195 -5.07 -21.74 -1.65
CA LEU A 195 -4.55 -23.06 -1.97
C LEU A 195 -5.27 -23.68 -3.18
N TRP A 196 -6.61 -23.58 -3.22
CA TRP A 196 -7.41 -24.06 -4.35
C TRP A 196 -7.09 -23.34 -5.66
N ALA A 197 -6.80 -22.04 -5.60
CA ALA A 197 -6.38 -21.23 -6.76
C ALA A 197 -4.90 -21.41 -7.13
N ASN A 198 -4.18 -22.30 -6.44
CA ASN A 198 -2.73 -22.54 -6.59
C ASN A 198 -1.90 -21.27 -6.35
N LEU A 199 -2.19 -20.59 -5.24
CA LEU A 199 -1.46 -19.46 -4.67
C LEU A 199 -0.68 -19.95 -3.43
N HIS A 200 0.60 -19.61 -3.35
CA HIS A 200 1.56 -20.25 -2.44
C HIS A 200 1.77 -19.52 -1.12
N SER A 201 1.55 -18.20 -1.09
CA SER A 201 1.80 -17.38 0.10
C SER A 201 0.94 -16.12 0.07
N ALA A 202 0.44 -15.71 1.24
CA ALA A 202 -0.25 -14.45 1.42
C ALA A 202 0.24 -13.74 2.68
N ARG A 203 0.41 -12.42 2.58
CA ARG A 203 0.60 -11.54 3.74
C ARG A 203 -0.57 -10.56 3.84
N TYR A 204 -0.85 -10.12 5.06
CA TYR A 204 -2.10 -9.46 5.39
C TYR A 204 -1.89 -8.06 5.96
N ALA A 205 -2.46 -7.03 5.36
CA ALA A 205 -2.64 -5.74 6.00
C ALA A 205 -4.04 -5.68 6.63
N LEU A 206 -4.13 -5.27 7.90
CA LEU A 206 -5.40 -5.06 8.59
C LEU A 206 -5.61 -3.55 8.80
N LEU A 207 -6.61 -3.00 8.14
CA LEU A 207 -6.99 -1.59 8.26
C LEU A 207 -8.26 -1.44 9.08
N GLY A 208 -8.34 -0.39 9.89
CA GLY A 208 -9.54 -0.01 10.63
C GLY A 208 -9.86 1.47 10.45
N TRP A 209 -11.13 1.82 10.54
CA TRP A 209 -11.61 3.20 10.67
C TRP A 209 -12.94 3.18 11.41
N ASN A 210 -13.30 4.24 12.13
CA ASN A 210 -14.60 4.26 12.82
C ASN A 210 -15.31 5.63 12.82
N GLY A 211 -14.72 6.65 12.18
CA GLY A 211 -15.32 7.98 12.06
C GLY A 211 -15.33 8.81 13.35
N VAL A 212 -14.73 8.32 14.44
CA VAL A 212 -14.71 9.00 15.74
C VAL A 212 -13.27 9.15 16.24
N ALA A 213 -12.85 10.37 16.54
CA ALA A 213 -11.52 10.67 17.07
C ALA A 213 -11.20 9.81 18.32
N PRO A 214 -9.97 9.28 18.45
CA PRO A 214 -8.80 9.49 17.59
C PRO A 214 -8.76 8.59 16.34
N PHE A 215 -9.76 7.74 16.11
CA PHE A 215 -9.82 6.76 15.00
C PHE A 215 -10.79 7.21 13.88
N SER A 216 -10.95 8.53 13.73
CA SER A 216 -11.72 9.13 12.65
C SER A 216 -11.09 8.85 11.29
N GLU A 217 -9.76 8.85 11.25
CA GLU A 217 -8.97 8.53 10.06
C GLU A 217 -8.66 7.02 9.99
N PRO A 218 -8.45 6.48 8.78
CA PRO A 218 -7.99 5.11 8.59
C PRO A 218 -6.63 4.87 9.24
N TYR A 219 -6.46 3.69 9.83
CA TYR A 219 -5.21 3.30 10.47
C TYR A 219 -4.88 1.82 10.19
N ALA A 220 -3.60 1.49 10.11
CA ALA A 220 -3.12 0.11 9.98
C ALA A 220 -2.80 -0.51 11.35
N HIS A 221 -3.19 -1.76 11.55
CA HIS A 221 -2.76 -2.56 12.69
C HIS A 221 -1.38 -3.15 12.43
N SER A 222 -0.44 -2.91 13.34
CA SER A 222 0.89 -3.51 13.30
C SER A 222 1.05 -4.65 14.32
N ALA A 223 1.85 -5.65 13.97
CA ALA A 223 2.37 -6.66 14.91
C ALA A 223 3.88 -6.82 14.67
N GLU A 224 4.64 -6.96 15.75
CA GLU A 224 6.09 -7.22 15.66
C GLU A 224 6.84 -6.15 14.83
N GLY A 225 6.39 -4.89 14.90
CA GLY A 225 6.97 -3.76 14.15
C GLY A 225 6.61 -3.70 12.67
N SER A 226 5.78 -4.61 12.15
CA SER A 226 5.34 -4.65 10.76
C SER A 226 3.84 -4.35 10.61
N GLN A 227 3.48 -3.61 9.55
CA GLN A 227 2.08 -3.41 9.12
C GLN A 227 1.54 -4.60 8.28
N TRP A 228 2.44 -5.42 7.75
CA TRP A 228 2.12 -6.67 7.06
C TRP A 228 2.21 -7.84 8.03
N LEU A 229 1.13 -8.61 8.14
CA LEU A 229 0.91 -9.65 9.13
C LEU A 229 0.92 -11.03 8.49
N ALA A 230 1.44 -12.02 9.21
CA ALA A 230 1.15 -13.43 8.93
C ALA A 230 -0.31 -13.78 9.28
N SER A 231 -0.80 -14.90 8.75
CA SER A 231 -2.20 -15.35 8.93
C SER A 231 -2.58 -15.50 10.42
N GLU A 232 -1.67 -16.00 11.26
CA GLU A 232 -1.87 -16.22 12.69
C GLU A 232 -1.94 -14.89 13.44
N SER A 233 -1.12 -13.92 13.03
CA SER A 233 -1.11 -12.56 13.58
C SER A 233 -2.38 -11.81 13.19
N LEU A 234 -2.85 -11.93 11.95
CA LEU A 234 -4.12 -11.37 11.51
C LEU A 234 -5.27 -11.80 12.44
N GLN A 235 -5.38 -13.11 12.70
CA GLN A 235 -6.43 -13.65 13.59
C GLN A 235 -6.41 -13.03 14.99
N ARG A 236 -5.21 -12.77 15.55
CA ARG A 236 -5.09 -12.12 16.87
C ARG A 236 -5.44 -10.63 16.82
N GLN A 237 -5.10 -9.95 15.73
CA GLN A 237 -5.31 -8.51 15.58
C GLN A 237 -6.77 -8.14 15.28
N LEU A 238 -7.53 -9.02 14.62
CA LEU A 238 -8.97 -8.84 14.37
C LEU A 238 -9.77 -8.50 15.64
N TYR A 239 -9.45 -9.12 16.78
CA TYR A 239 -10.15 -8.86 18.04
C TYR A 239 -9.74 -7.55 18.73
N LYS A 240 -8.69 -6.86 18.24
CA LYS A 240 -8.19 -5.60 18.81
C LYS A 240 -8.77 -4.35 18.14
N LEU A 241 -9.63 -4.51 17.14
CA LEU A 241 -10.28 -3.40 16.43
C LEU A 241 -11.12 -2.55 17.39
N LYS A 242 -11.01 -1.23 17.21
CA LYS A 242 -11.68 -0.25 18.07
C LYS A 242 -13.06 0.07 17.52
N LYS A 243 -14.09 -0.34 18.28
CA LYS A 243 -15.49 -0.11 17.92
C LYS A 243 -15.96 1.31 18.25
N ALA A 244 -16.79 1.86 17.39
CA ALA A 244 -17.42 3.15 17.60
C ALA A 244 -18.36 3.08 18.84
N PRO A 245 -18.27 4.06 19.77
CA PRO A 245 -19.05 4.04 21.00
C PRO A 245 -20.58 4.17 20.78
N LYS A 246 -21.03 4.84 19.70
CA LYS A 246 -22.45 4.97 19.28
C LYS A 246 -22.56 4.96 17.74
N SER A 247 -23.79 4.81 17.21
CA SER A 247 -24.09 5.06 15.79
C SER A 247 -23.91 6.54 15.53
N THR A 248 -22.68 6.91 15.17
CA THR A 248 -22.30 8.24 14.71
C THR A 248 -21.99 8.15 13.21
N THR A 249 -21.91 9.29 12.54
CA THR A 249 -21.56 9.40 11.12
C THR A 249 -20.40 8.47 10.81
N SER A 250 -20.65 7.48 9.96
CA SER A 250 -19.62 6.54 9.53
C SER A 250 -18.49 7.28 8.84
N GLY A 251 -17.25 6.89 9.11
CA GLY A 251 -16.11 7.41 8.33
C GLY A 251 -16.25 7.00 6.86
N ASN A 252 -15.70 7.83 5.97
CA ASN A 252 -15.84 7.64 4.54
C ASN A 252 -15.02 6.43 4.07
N VAL A 253 -15.65 5.49 3.35
CA VAL A 253 -14.98 4.33 2.76
C VAL A 253 -13.85 4.76 1.82
N TYR A 254 -13.97 5.93 1.19
CA TYR A 254 -12.95 6.47 0.29
C TYR A 254 -11.63 6.73 0.99
N ASP A 255 -11.65 7.16 2.25
CA ASP A 255 -10.42 7.45 2.99
C ASP A 255 -9.62 6.17 3.21
N VAL A 256 -10.28 5.06 3.56
CA VAL A 256 -9.59 3.77 3.75
C VAL A 256 -9.09 3.20 2.43
N LEU A 257 -9.81 3.42 1.31
CA LEU A 257 -9.33 3.04 -0.02
C LEU A 257 -8.10 3.87 -0.42
N LYS A 258 -8.12 5.20 -0.21
CA LYS A 258 -6.97 6.10 -0.43
C LYS A 258 -5.78 5.74 0.46
N TYR A 259 -6.01 5.33 1.70
CA TYR A 259 -4.96 4.83 2.59
C TYR A 259 -4.34 3.53 2.06
N ALA A 260 -5.17 2.58 1.63
CA ALA A 260 -4.70 1.29 1.11
C ALA A 260 -3.82 1.41 -0.13
N LEU A 261 -4.07 2.40 -1.01
CA LEU A 261 -3.24 2.69 -2.19
C LEU A 261 -1.79 3.09 -1.86
N LYS A 262 -1.54 3.55 -0.62
CA LYS A 262 -0.22 3.98 -0.12
C LYS A 262 0.55 2.86 0.58
N LEU A 263 -0.04 1.66 0.72
CA LEU A 263 0.66 0.54 1.34
C LEU A 263 1.86 0.08 0.49
N PRO A 264 2.97 -0.33 1.11
CA PRO A 264 4.15 -0.80 0.39
C PRO A 264 3.95 -2.24 -0.09
N PHE A 265 3.53 -2.38 -1.34
CA PHE A 265 3.30 -3.68 -1.98
C PHE A 265 4.59 -4.32 -2.50
N ARG A 266 4.62 -5.65 -2.56
CA ARG A 266 5.70 -6.38 -3.22
C ARG A 266 5.60 -6.27 -4.74
N ALA A 267 6.74 -6.42 -5.40
CA ALA A 267 6.80 -6.50 -6.85
C ALA A 267 6.26 -7.85 -7.36
N GLY A 268 5.50 -7.84 -8.44
CA GLY A 268 5.02 -9.07 -9.10
C GLY A 268 3.86 -9.81 -8.42
N VAL A 269 3.40 -9.34 -7.25
CA VAL A 269 2.32 -9.99 -6.48
C VAL A 269 0.94 -9.45 -6.87
N SER A 270 -0.06 -10.32 -6.75
CA SER A 270 -1.47 -9.95 -6.84
C SER A 270 -1.92 -9.17 -5.60
N LYS A 271 -2.75 -8.15 -5.81
CA LYS A 271 -3.23 -7.29 -4.72
C LYS A 271 -4.73 -7.46 -4.61
N VAL A 272 -5.18 -7.96 -3.47
CA VAL A 272 -6.60 -8.23 -3.23
C VAL A 272 -7.01 -7.47 -1.99
N MET A 273 -8.06 -6.67 -2.12
CA MET A 273 -8.61 -5.89 -1.02
C MET A 273 -10.03 -6.35 -0.71
N VAL A 274 -10.30 -6.62 0.56
CA VAL A 274 -11.63 -6.89 1.07
C VAL A 274 -12.02 -5.81 2.06
N VAL A 275 -13.09 -5.08 1.74
CA VAL A 275 -13.69 -4.06 2.62
C VAL A 275 -14.94 -4.63 3.25
N VAL A 276 -14.97 -4.65 4.59
CA VAL A 276 -16.15 -5.05 5.35
C VAL A 276 -16.75 -3.80 5.98
N THR A 277 -17.91 -3.38 5.46
CA THR A 277 -18.54 -2.13 5.86
C THR A 277 -20.06 -2.23 5.77
N CYS A 278 -20.76 -1.42 6.58
CA CYS A 278 -22.18 -1.14 6.41
C CYS A 278 -22.43 0.34 6.08
N SER A 279 -21.35 1.07 5.84
CA SER A 279 -21.38 2.47 5.49
C SER A 279 -21.69 2.58 4.00
N ARG A 280 -22.55 3.51 3.62
CA ARG A 280 -22.81 3.78 2.20
C ARG A 280 -21.59 4.42 1.57
N CYS A 281 -21.25 4.01 0.35
CA CYS A 281 -20.36 4.79 -0.52
C CYS A 281 -21.15 5.95 -1.13
N ASP A 282 -21.41 6.98 -0.33
CA ASP A 282 -22.00 8.23 -0.82
C ASP A 282 -20.85 9.21 -1.07
N VAL A 283 -20.38 9.31 -2.31
CA VAL A 283 -19.44 10.38 -2.70
C VAL A 283 -20.25 11.58 -3.13
N THR A 284 -19.84 12.74 -2.66
CA THR A 284 -20.43 14.01 -3.04
C THR A 284 -19.91 14.51 -4.40
N ASP A 285 -18.87 13.90 -4.96
CA ASP A 285 -18.15 14.33 -6.16
C ASP A 285 -17.79 13.16 -7.10
N THR A 286 -18.18 13.25 -8.36
CA THR A 286 -17.88 12.25 -9.40
C THR A 286 -16.40 12.20 -9.78
N VAL A 287 -15.66 13.30 -9.58
CA VAL A 287 -14.22 13.37 -9.90
C VAL A 287 -13.43 12.43 -9.00
N GLU A 288 -13.73 12.42 -7.70
CA GLU A 288 -13.06 11.54 -6.74
C GLU A 288 -13.26 10.05 -7.03
N TYR A 289 -14.40 9.68 -7.64
CA TYR A 289 -14.66 8.30 -8.06
C TYR A 289 -13.72 7.86 -9.18
N SER A 290 -13.61 8.67 -10.25
CA SER A 290 -12.79 8.34 -11.41
C SER A 290 -11.31 8.24 -11.03
N ASP A 291 -10.82 9.17 -10.21
CA ASP A 291 -9.44 9.14 -9.71
C ASP A 291 -9.15 7.89 -8.90
N LEU A 292 -10.08 7.49 -8.03
CA LEU A 292 -9.95 6.30 -7.21
C LEU A 292 -9.98 5.01 -8.06
N LEU A 293 -10.92 4.91 -9.00
CA LEU A 293 -11.01 3.77 -9.89
C LEU A 293 -9.73 3.61 -10.71
N ASN A 294 -9.26 4.70 -11.33
CA ASN A 294 -8.02 4.72 -12.09
C ASN A 294 -6.83 4.31 -11.22
N SER A 295 -6.74 4.81 -9.99
CA SER A 295 -5.68 4.44 -9.06
C SER A 295 -5.70 2.95 -8.68
N LEU A 296 -6.89 2.36 -8.50
CA LEU A 296 -7.05 0.93 -8.22
C LEU A 296 -6.65 0.07 -9.43
N LEU A 297 -7.09 0.46 -10.63
CA LEU A 297 -6.80 -0.24 -11.87
C LEU A 297 -5.31 -0.15 -12.24
N GLU A 298 -4.72 1.04 -12.13
CA GLU A 298 -3.29 1.27 -12.38
C GLU A 298 -2.43 0.45 -11.42
N LYS A 299 -2.80 0.36 -10.14
CA LYS A 299 -2.08 -0.48 -9.17
C LYS A 299 -2.46 -1.96 -9.24
N GLY A 300 -3.42 -2.35 -10.10
CA GLY A 300 -3.89 -3.73 -10.22
C GLY A 300 -4.48 -4.30 -8.93
N ILE A 301 -5.26 -3.52 -8.18
CA ILE A 301 -5.91 -3.94 -6.94
C ILE A 301 -7.34 -4.39 -7.23
N SER A 302 -7.65 -5.64 -6.94
CA SER A 302 -9.03 -6.15 -7.00
C SER A 302 -9.78 -5.91 -5.70
N LEU A 303 -10.91 -5.19 -5.78
CA LEU A 303 -11.68 -4.74 -4.63
C LEU A 303 -12.95 -5.57 -4.43
N HIS A 304 -13.11 -6.14 -3.24
CA HIS A 304 -14.29 -6.90 -2.84
C HIS A 304 -14.98 -6.23 -1.65
N PHE A 305 -16.32 -6.24 -1.63
CA PHE A 305 -17.11 -5.77 -0.50
C PHE A 305 -17.85 -6.90 0.19
N LEU A 306 -17.79 -6.89 1.51
CA LEU A 306 -18.58 -7.75 2.40
C LEU A 306 -19.48 -6.83 3.22
N GLN A 307 -20.78 -6.88 2.94
CA GLN A 307 -21.74 -5.96 3.54
C GLN A 307 -22.87 -6.73 4.24
N PRO A 308 -23.51 -6.19 5.29
CA PRO A 308 -24.61 -6.88 5.97
C PRO A 308 -25.90 -6.95 5.13
N GLU A 309 -26.07 -6.13 4.10
CA GLU A 309 -27.27 -6.06 3.27
C GLU A 309 -27.55 -7.41 2.58
N GLU A 310 -28.83 -7.79 2.47
CA GLU A 310 -29.22 -8.98 1.72
C GLU A 310 -29.21 -8.71 0.21
N ILE A 311 -28.96 -9.75 -0.59
CA ILE A 311 -28.94 -9.61 -2.05
C ILE A 311 -30.38 -9.60 -2.56
N GLU A 312 -30.82 -8.44 -3.03
CA GLU A 312 -32.14 -8.28 -3.64
C GLU A 312 -32.18 -8.81 -5.08
N THR A 313 -33.31 -9.40 -5.46
CA THR A 313 -33.56 -9.86 -6.83
C THR A 313 -34.79 -9.18 -7.44
N LEU A 314 -34.81 -9.09 -8.76
CA LEU A 314 -35.94 -8.65 -9.57
C LEU A 314 -37.05 -9.70 -9.44
N GLY A 315 -38.14 -9.30 -8.78
CA GLY A 315 -39.27 -10.17 -8.47
C GLY A 315 -39.10 -10.96 -7.17
N ARG A 316 -40.19 -11.58 -6.70
CA ARG A 316 -40.18 -12.40 -5.47
C ARG A 316 -39.82 -13.85 -5.80
N LYS A 317 -38.59 -14.10 -6.25
CA LYS A 317 -38.11 -15.46 -6.52
C LYS A 317 -37.76 -16.15 -5.21
N LYS A 318 -38.32 -17.35 -4.98
CA LYS A 318 -37.95 -18.18 -3.83
C LYS A 318 -36.78 -19.08 -4.23
N PHE A 319 -35.64 -18.89 -3.57
CA PHE A 319 -34.47 -19.74 -3.77
C PHE A 319 -34.47 -20.90 -2.78
N ARG A 320 -33.95 -22.05 -3.22
CA ARG A 320 -33.56 -23.12 -2.30
C ARG A 320 -32.33 -22.65 -1.52
N VAL A 321 -32.11 -23.24 -0.34
CA VAL A 321 -31.00 -22.85 0.55
C VAL A 321 -29.64 -22.85 -0.16
N TYR A 322 -29.37 -23.85 -1.01
CA TYR A 322 -28.10 -23.97 -1.74
C TYR A 322 -27.96 -23.04 -2.96
N ASP A 323 -29.08 -22.58 -3.51
CA ASP A 323 -29.15 -21.75 -4.72
C ASP A 323 -29.34 -20.26 -4.40
N LYS A 324 -29.53 -19.93 -3.11
CA LYS A 324 -29.70 -18.55 -2.68
C LYS A 324 -28.38 -17.78 -2.94
N PRO A 325 -28.42 -16.66 -3.67
CA PRO A 325 -27.21 -15.89 -3.93
C PRO A 325 -26.65 -15.35 -2.61
N ILE A 326 -25.34 -15.53 -2.43
CA ILE A 326 -24.56 -15.01 -1.30
C ILE A 326 -23.58 -13.93 -1.74
N GLY A 327 -23.34 -13.80 -3.04
CA GLY A 327 -22.55 -12.74 -3.65
C GLY A 327 -22.66 -12.73 -5.16
N TYR A 328 -22.04 -11.74 -5.79
CA TYR A 328 -22.00 -11.60 -7.23
C TYR A 328 -20.82 -10.73 -7.68
N ASP A 329 -20.39 -10.91 -8.92
CA ASP A 329 -19.46 -10.02 -9.62
C ASP A 329 -20.12 -9.43 -10.88
N ALA A 330 -19.33 -8.96 -11.84
CA ALA A 330 -19.88 -8.33 -13.05
C ALA A 330 -20.69 -9.32 -13.89
N GLU A 331 -20.32 -10.61 -13.88
CA GLU A 331 -20.80 -11.62 -14.82
C GLU A 331 -21.73 -12.66 -14.16
N LYS A 332 -21.44 -13.04 -12.91
CA LYS A 332 -22.02 -14.22 -12.27
C LYS A 332 -22.46 -13.95 -10.84
N ALA A 333 -23.49 -14.66 -10.42
CA ALA A 333 -23.91 -14.76 -9.03
C ALA A 333 -23.38 -16.05 -8.42
N TYR A 334 -23.02 -16.01 -7.14
CA TYR A 334 -22.46 -17.12 -6.40
C TYR A 334 -23.37 -17.51 -5.25
N ALA A 335 -23.46 -18.79 -4.97
CA ALA A 335 -24.31 -19.38 -3.94
C ALA A 335 -23.52 -20.42 -3.12
N ILE A 336 -24.20 -21.05 -2.15
CA ILE A 336 -23.57 -22.05 -1.26
C ILE A 336 -23.14 -23.30 -2.05
N ARG A 337 -23.81 -23.61 -3.16
CA ARG A 337 -23.42 -24.72 -4.04
C ARG A 337 -22.00 -24.58 -4.60
N ASP A 338 -21.53 -23.33 -4.79
CA ASP A 338 -20.20 -23.02 -5.32
C ASP A 338 -19.04 -23.30 -4.34
N ALA A 339 -19.35 -23.85 -3.16
CA ALA A 339 -18.34 -24.19 -2.16
C ALA A 339 -17.35 -25.26 -2.63
N VAL A 340 -17.75 -26.14 -3.56
CA VAL A 340 -16.91 -27.24 -4.08
C VAL A 340 -16.28 -26.84 -5.40
N GLU A 341 -17.06 -26.37 -6.33
CA GLU A 341 -16.61 -25.91 -7.64
C GLU A 341 -17.23 -24.54 -7.90
N LEU A 342 -16.40 -23.58 -8.31
CA LEU A 342 -16.83 -22.19 -8.43
C LEU A 342 -17.30 -21.92 -9.87
N GLU A 343 -18.54 -22.29 -10.18
CA GLU A 343 -19.11 -22.12 -11.51
C GLU A 343 -19.74 -20.74 -11.67
N GLY A 344 -20.50 -20.31 -10.65
CA GLY A 344 -21.35 -19.14 -10.68
C GLY A 344 -22.56 -19.30 -11.64
N ASP A 345 -23.51 -18.38 -11.54
CA ASP A 345 -24.75 -18.41 -12.32
C ASP A 345 -25.01 -17.06 -12.98
N PHE A 346 -24.87 -17.03 -14.31
CA PHE A 346 -25.14 -15.86 -15.13
C PHE A 346 -26.61 -15.44 -15.08
N ASN A 347 -27.54 -16.40 -15.11
CA ASN A 347 -28.98 -16.10 -15.13
C ASN A 347 -29.45 -15.51 -13.80
N ILE A 348 -28.90 -15.99 -12.67
CA ILE A 348 -29.16 -15.37 -11.36
C ILE A 348 -28.53 -13.98 -11.31
N ARG A 349 -27.36 -13.74 -11.91
CA ARG A 349 -26.75 -12.41 -11.95
C ARG A 349 -27.64 -11.36 -12.62
N GLN A 350 -28.28 -11.73 -13.73
CA GLN A 350 -29.16 -10.81 -14.49
C GLN A 350 -30.38 -10.33 -13.70
N ILE A 351 -30.80 -11.10 -12.69
CA ILE A 351 -31.93 -10.73 -11.83
C ILE A 351 -31.50 -10.09 -10.52
N ILE A 352 -30.20 -9.97 -10.20
CA ILE A 352 -29.76 -9.28 -8.98
C ILE A 352 -29.87 -7.76 -9.18
N ARG A 353 -30.42 -7.08 -8.17
CA ARG A 353 -30.42 -5.61 -8.12
C ARG A 353 -29.08 -5.12 -7.60
N THR A 354 -28.33 -4.41 -8.44
CA THR A 354 -27.17 -3.65 -7.99
C THR A 354 -27.64 -2.39 -7.27
N GLU A 355 -27.06 -2.10 -6.11
CA GLU A 355 -27.40 -0.88 -5.39
C GLU A 355 -26.92 0.36 -6.15
N LYS A 356 -27.66 1.47 -6.04
CA LYS A 356 -27.26 2.77 -6.58
C LYS A 356 -26.26 3.46 -5.66
N ASN A 357 -25.15 2.78 -5.35
CA ASN A 357 -24.03 3.33 -4.60
C ASN A 357 -22.75 3.24 -5.47
N LEU A 358 -21.69 3.94 -5.07
CA LEU A 358 -20.43 3.95 -5.83
C LEU A 358 -19.46 2.82 -5.43
N CYS A 359 -19.71 2.11 -4.32
CA CYS A 359 -18.91 0.95 -3.89
C CYS A 359 -19.06 -0.21 -4.88
N HIS A 360 -20.30 -0.51 -5.29
CA HIS A 360 -20.60 -1.68 -6.12
C HIS A 360 -19.90 -1.56 -7.48
N PRO A 361 -20.05 -0.45 -8.25
CA PRO A 361 -19.28 -0.24 -9.47
C PRO A 361 -17.76 -0.38 -9.29
N LEU A 362 -17.16 0.24 -8.26
CA LEU A 362 -15.72 0.11 -8.00
C LEU A 362 -15.26 -1.36 -7.87
N ALA A 363 -16.05 -2.17 -7.17
CA ALA A 363 -15.76 -3.59 -6.99
C ALA A 363 -15.85 -4.37 -8.30
N LEU A 364 -16.89 -4.10 -9.10
CA LEU A 364 -17.15 -4.80 -10.35
C LEU A 364 -16.08 -4.47 -11.40
N GLU A 365 -15.74 -3.19 -11.55
CA GLU A 365 -14.74 -2.70 -12.53
C GLU A 365 -13.32 -3.19 -12.21
N THR A 366 -13.01 -3.39 -10.92
CA THR A 366 -11.71 -3.95 -10.48
C THR A 366 -11.68 -5.49 -10.48
N LYS A 367 -12.64 -6.14 -11.17
CA LYS A 367 -12.83 -7.60 -11.26
C LYS A 367 -13.14 -8.29 -9.94
N GLY A 368 -13.46 -7.51 -8.92
CA GLY A 368 -13.85 -7.97 -7.60
C GLY A 368 -15.31 -8.39 -7.52
N SER A 369 -15.87 -8.38 -6.32
CA SER A 369 -17.22 -8.91 -6.08
C SER A 369 -17.85 -8.36 -4.80
N ILE A 370 -19.18 -8.41 -4.74
CA ILE A 370 -19.97 -7.99 -3.59
C ILE A 370 -20.54 -9.25 -2.92
N PHE A 371 -20.46 -9.32 -1.60
CA PHE A 371 -20.99 -10.42 -0.79
C PHE A 371 -21.86 -9.94 0.35
N SER A 372 -22.93 -10.68 0.62
CA SER A 372 -23.73 -10.48 1.82
C SER A 372 -23.21 -11.32 2.97
N VAL A 373 -22.81 -10.63 4.03
CA VAL A 373 -22.39 -11.24 5.30
C VAL A 373 -23.59 -11.83 6.03
N ASN A 374 -24.78 -11.25 5.91
CA ASN A 374 -25.99 -11.81 6.53
C ASN A 374 -26.37 -13.16 5.92
N GLU A 375 -26.16 -13.36 4.63
CA GLU A 375 -26.36 -14.67 3.99
C GLU A 375 -25.39 -15.74 4.50
N THR A 376 -24.31 -15.36 5.18
CA THR A 376 -23.41 -16.30 5.85
C THR A 376 -23.86 -16.68 7.26
N LYS A 377 -24.84 -15.97 7.84
CA LYS A 377 -25.42 -16.26 9.17
C LYS A 377 -26.42 -17.42 9.14
N GLN A 378 -26.10 -18.47 8.36
CA GLN A 378 -26.94 -19.66 8.18
C GLN A 378 -27.13 -20.45 9.48
N SER A 379 -28.22 -21.20 9.59
CA SER A 379 -28.59 -21.92 10.83
C SER A 379 -27.60 -23.00 11.24
N THR A 380 -26.97 -23.71 10.28
CA THR A 380 -26.06 -24.83 10.57
C THR A 380 -24.59 -24.50 10.34
N ARG A 381 -23.70 -25.08 11.17
CA ARG A 381 -22.25 -24.95 11.05
C ARG A 381 -21.72 -25.35 9.67
N GLN A 382 -22.33 -26.35 9.04
CA GLN A 382 -21.93 -26.84 7.72
C GLN A 382 -22.24 -25.81 6.62
N LEU A 383 -23.44 -25.22 6.62
CA LEU A 383 -23.82 -24.20 5.64
C LEU A 383 -22.94 -22.96 5.77
N LYS A 384 -22.65 -22.51 7.00
CA LYS A 384 -21.69 -21.40 7.23
C LYS A 384 -20.33 -21.70 6.61
N LYS A 385 -19.79 -22.90 6.84
CA LYS A 385 -18.49 -23.32 6.28
C LYS A 385 -18.51 -23.32 4.74
N ARG A 386 -19.58 -23.82 4.12
CA ARG A 386 -19.72 -23.84 2.66
C ARG A 386 -19.85 -22.43 2.07
N ALA A 387 -20.66 -21.57 2.68
CA ALA A 387 -20.78 -20.16 2.26
C ALA A 387 -19.42 -19.46 2.28
N TRP A 388 -18.67 -19.55 3.40
CA TRP A 388 -17.32 -18.98 3.47
C TRP A 388 -16.36 -19.59 2.45
N SER A 389 -16.46 -20.90 2.19
CA SER A 389 -15.64 -21.56 1.18
C SER A 389 -15.90 -21.02 -0.24
N ALA A 390 -17.14 -20.78 -0.61
CA ALA A 390 -17.50 -20.18 -1.90
C ALA A 390 -16.96 -18.74 -2.01
N ILE A 391 -17.15 -17.93 -0.96
CA ILE A 391 -16.61 -16.56 -0.87
C ILE A 391 -15.09 -16.56 -1.00
N GLY A 392 -14.39 -17.40 -0.22
CA GLY A 392 -12.93 -17.51 -0.24
C GLY A 392 -12.39 -17.92 -1.59
N LYS A 393 -13.03 -18.87 -2.28
CA LYS A 393 -12.66 -19.26 -3.65
C LYS A 393 -12.83 -18.13 -4.65
N ARG A 394 -13.96 -17.41 -4.60
CA ARG A 394 -14.18 -16.29 -5.53
C ARG A 394 -13.19 -15.14 -5.31
N ILE A 395 -12.87 -14.83 -4.06
CA ILE A 395 -11.82 -13.85 -3.73
C ILE A 395 -10.45 -14.36 -4.18
N ALA A 396 -10.16 -15.66 -4.03
CA ALA A 396 -8.87 -16.21 -4.45
C ALA A 396 -8.64 -16.15 -5.98
N ILE A 397 -9.69 -16.20 -6.80
CA ILE A 397 -9.54 -16.08 -8.26
C ILE A 397 -9.00 -14.72 -8.69
N THR A 398 -9.35 -13.62 -8.00
CA THR A 398 -8.77 -12.30 -8.29
C THR A 398 -7.33 -12.17 -7.82
N GLY A 399 -6.88 -13.09 -6.97
CA GLY A 399 -5.49 -13.23 -6.55
C GLY A 399 -4.59 -13.92 -7.57
N LYS A 400 -5.11 -14.38 -8.72
CA LYS A 400 -4.26 -14.92 -9.79
C LYS A 400 -3.42 -13.80 -10.43
N PRO A 401 -2.12 -14.03 -10.68
CA PRO A 401 -1.26 -13.01 -11.26
C PRO A 401 -1.79 -12.56 -12.61
N SER A 402 -1.71 -11.25 -12.87
CA SER A 402 -2.03 -10.69 -14.18
C SER A 402 -1.12 -11.29 -15.25
N GLU A 403 -1.61 -11.34 -16.50
CA GLU A 403 -0.83 -11.81 -17.65
C GLU A 403 0.52 -11.12 -17.79
N CYS A 404 0.54 -9.81 -17.51
CA CYS A 404 1.73 -8.99 -17.53
C CYS A 404 1.61 -7.83 -16.52
N GLN A 405 2.65 -7.67 -15.70
CA GLN A 405 2.81 -6.58 -14.74
C GLN A 405 4.20 -5.97 -14.89
N ARG A 406 4.28 -4.66 -15.06
CA ARG A 406 5.53 -3.90 -15.03
C ARG A 406 5.67 -3.25 -13.66
N CYS A 407 6.85 -3.33 -13.08
CA CYS A 407 7.19 -2.75 -11.78
C CYS A 407 8.35 -1.79 -11.93
N ASP A 408 8.14 -0.53 -11.56
CA ASP A 408 9.15 0.52 -11.61
C ASP A 408 9.66 0.84 -10.20
N CYS A 409 10.97 1.04 -10.08
CA CYS A 409 11.59 1.50 -8.83
C CYS A 409 11.57 3.02 -8.76
N VAL A 410 10.78 3.57 -7.84
CA VAL A 410 10.56 5.01 -7.70
C VAL A 410 10.78 5.47 -6.27
N PRO A 411 11.12 6.75 -6.04
CA PRO A 411 11.19 7.29 -4.70
C PRO A 411 9.81 7.42 -4.07
N SER A 412 9.67 6.99 -2.82
CA SER A 412 8.52 7.27 -1.98
C SER A 412 8.50 8.75 -1.53
N ASP A 413 7.42 9.13 -0.86
CA ASP A 413 7.35 10.38 -0.10
C ASP A 413 8.44 10.46 0.97
N THR A 414 8.85 9.37 1.61
CA THR A 414 10.00 9.39 2.53
C THR A 414 11.36 9.44 1.83
N GLY A 415 11.39 9.37 0.49
CA GLY A 415 12.59 9.31 -0.33
C GLY A 415 13.23 7.92 -0.38
N LEU A 416 12.62 6.91 0.25
CA LEU A 416 13.05 5.52 0.16
C LEU A 416 12.62 4.92 -1.18
N GLY A 417 13.37 3.95 -1.70
CA GLY A 417 12.94 3.23 -2.89
C GLY A 417 11.72 2.36 -2.62
N THR A 418 10.70 2.48 -3.46
CA THR A 418 9.52 1.62 -3.46
C THR A 418 9.22 1.14 -4.87
N THR A 419 8.70 -0.09 -4.99
CA THR A 419 8.25 -0.61 -6.28
C THR A 419 6.78 -0.25 -6.49
N ILE A 420 6.49 0.41 -7.60
CA ILE A 420 5.12 0.61 -8.06
C ILE A 420 4.91 -0.29 -9.25
N CYS A 421 3.93 -1.18 -9.14
CA CYS A 421 3.62 -2.13 -10.20
C CYS A 421 2.25 -1.87 -10.79
N HIS A 422 2.19 -1.93 -12.11
CA HIS A 422 0.98 -1.72 -12.89
C HIS A 422 0.82 -2.79 -13.98
N PRO A 423 -0.41 -3.08 -14.44
CA PRO A 423 -0.63 -3.91 -15.62
C PRO A 423 0.13 -3.35 -16.83
N CYS A 424 0.68 -4.22 -17.68
CA CYS A 424 1.45 -3.76 -18.85
C CYS A 424 0.61 -3.04 -19.90
N LEU A 425 -0.67 -3.41 -20.02
CA LEU A 425 -1.63 -2.73 -20.87
C LEU A 425 -2.62 -1.97 -19.96
N PRO A 426 -2.89 -0.69 -20.24
CA PRO A 426 -3.96 0.02 -19.55
C PRO A 426 -5.30 -0.67 -19.85
N PRO A 427 -6.24 -0.71 -18.89
CA PRO A 427 -7.52 -1.41 -19.04
C PRO A 427 -8.32 -0.98 -20.28
N SER A 428 -8.29 0.31 -20.62
CA SER A 428 -8.97 0.85 -21.80
C SER A 428 -8.46 0.23 -23.10
N LEU A 429 -7.13 0.12 -23.24
CA LEU A 429 -6.50 -0.44 -24.42
C LEU A 429 -6.67 -1.96 -24.46
N LYS A 430 -6.71 -2.62 -23.31
CA LYS A 430 -7.00 -4.07 -23.24
C LYS A 430 -8.42 -4.37 -23.72
N SER A 431 -9.43 -3.58 -23.32
CA SER A 431 -10.82 -3.75 -23.79
C SER A 431 -10.92 -3.60 -25.30
N GLU A 432 -10.28 -2.58 -25.88
CA GLU A 432 -10.25 -2.36 -27.33
C GLU A 432 -9.55 -3.51 -28.07
N MET A 433 -8.46 -4.04 -27.52
CA MET A 433 -7.74 -5.18 -28.10
C MET A 433 -8.53 -6.50 -28.01
N ASP A 434 -9.18 -6.76 -26.86
CA ASP A 434 -9.97 -7.97 -26.65
C ASP A 434 -11.20 -7.96 -27.59
N GLU A 435 -11.87 -6.81 -27.77
CA GLU A 435 -12.95 -6.63 -28.75
C GLU A 435 -12.49 -6.84 -30.20
N TRP A 436 -11.27 -6.40 -30.54
CA TRP A 436 -10.70 -6.57 -31.88
C TRP A 436 -10.37 -8.04 -32.17
N LEU A 437 -9.81 -8.75 -31.19
CA LEU A 437 -9.47 -10.17 -31.30
C LEU A 437 -10.71 -11.07 -31.35
N ASP A 438 -11.75 -10.77 -30.57
CA ASP A 438 -13.02 -11.48 -30.64
C ASP A 438 -13.73 -11.25 -31.99
N GLY A 439 -13.54 -10.08 -32.60
CA GLY A 439 -14.03 -9.74 -33.94
C GLY A 439 -13.38 -10.54 -35.09
N GLU A 440 -12.12 -10.96 -34.96
CA GLU A 440 -11.43 -11.76 -35.99
C GLU A 440 -11.80 -13.26 -35.95
N THR A 441 -12.41 -13.76 -34.87
CA THR A 441 -12.84 -15.16 -34.77
C THR A 441 -14.26 -15.44 -35.32
N GLY A 442 -14.93 -14.42 -35.87
CA GLY A 442 -16.31 -14.49 -36.36
C GLY A 442 -16.50 -14.67 -37.87
N ASP A 443 -15.49 -14.47 -38.71
CA ASP A 443 -15.62 -14.54 -40.17
C ASP A 443 -14.96 -15.81 -40.74
N GLU A 444 -15.68 -16.92 -40.64
CA GLU A 444 -15.44 -18.13 -41.41
C GLU A 444 -15.77 -17.82 -42.89
N TYR A 445 -14.78 -17.38 -43.66
CA TYR A 445 -14.87 -17.29 -45.13
C TYR A 445 -14.91 -18.71 -45.72
N THR A 446 -16.10 -19.30 -45.79
CA THR A 446 -16.40 -20.45 -46.66
C THR A 446 -17.04 -20.00 -47.96
N GLU A 447 -16.45 -20.49 -49.07
CA GLU A 447 -16.97 -20.59 -50.44
C GLU A 447 -17.22 -19.30 -51.23
N TYR A 448 -16.44 -19.11 -52.32
CA TYR A 448 -16.91 -19.15 -53.71
C TYR A 448 -15.69 -18.92 -54.64
N LEU A 449 -15.05 -20.01 -55.06
CA LEU A 449 -14.16 -20.03 -56.22
C LEU A 449 -14.44 -21.30 -57.02
N ASP A 450 -15.59 -21.31 -57.69
CA ASP A 450 -15.79 -22.03 -58.94
C ASP A 450 -16.47 -21.03 -59.88
N ASP A 451 -15.73 -20.59 -60.90
CA ASP A 451 -16.12 -20.63 -62.31
C ASP A 451 -15.40 -19.56 -63.16
N GLU A 452 -14.68 -20.11 -64.14
CA GLU A 452 -14.40 -19.58 -65.48
C GLU A 452 -13.41 -18.41 -65.65
N VAL A 453 -12.22 -18.76 -66.17
CA VAL A 453 -11.46 -17.91 -67.09
C VAL A 453 -11.57 -18.55 -68.49
N PRO A 454 -11.82 -17.77 -69.56
CA PRO A 454 -12.11 -18.28 -70.92
C PRO A 454 -10.93 -18.96 -71.63
#